data_AF-A0A401T2R6-F1
#
_entry.id   AF-A0A401T2R6-F1
#
_cell.length_a   1.000
_cell.length_b   1.000
_cell.length_c   1.000
_cell.angle_alpha   90.00
_cell.angle_beta   90.00
_cell.angle_gamma   90.00
#
_symmetry.space_group_name_H-M   'P 1'
#
loop_
_entity.id
_entity.type
_entity.pdbx_description
1 polymer ?
#
loop_
_entity_poly.entity_id
_entity_poly.type
_entity_poly.pdbx_seq_one_letter_code
_entity_poly.pdbx_strand_id
1 'polypeptide(L)'
;MTTKVRALLRTRDSNLRARGNMALTVARTNLDRAIKEAKRADVQRIYSLFQDSEMKSMFKSIKAITKHCIASPSGVSDASFPDALNKSMHDLDHEMMLQRGRPFQ
;
A
#
# COMPACT_ATOMS: atom_id res chain seq x y z
N MET A 1 -6.05 -1.66 -10.62
CA MET A 1 -5.96 -3.01 -11.25
C MET A 1 -5.46 -2.86 -12.69
N THR A 2 -4.35 -3.50 -13.06
CA THR A 2 -3.68 -3.29 -14.37
C THR A 2 -4.38 -4.05 -15.51
N THR A 3 -4.25 -3.55 -16.74
CA THR A 3 -4.79 -4.19 -17.96
C THR A 3 -4.29 -5.63 -18.12
N LYS A 4 -3.01 -5.88 -17.79
CA LYS A 4 -2.39 -7.22 -17.79
C LYS A 4 -3.08 -8.18 -16.82
N VAL A 5 -3.34 -7.76 -15.58
CA VAL A 5 -4.06 -8.59 -14.58
C VAL A 5 -5.49 -8.87 -15.03
N ARG A 6 -6.17 -7.89 -15.63
CA ARG A 6 -7.53 -8.05 -16.17
C ARG A 6 -7.57 -9.07 -17.32
N ALA A 7 -6.60 -9.03 -18.23
CA ALA A 7 -6.48 -10.01 -19.31
C ALA A 7 -6.25 -11.43 -18.77
N LEU A 8 -5.34 -11.58 -17.80
CA LEU A 8 -5.04 -12.89 -17.20
C LEU A 8 -6.21 -13.48 -16.40
N LEU A 9 -7.03 -12.64 -15.76
CA LEU A 9 -8.28 -13.08 -15.13
C LEU A 9 -9.25 -13.65 -16.15
N ARG A 10 -9.45 -12.97 -17.29
CA ARG A 10 -10.29 -13.49 -18.38
C ARG A 10 -9.78 -14.83 -18.88
N THR A 11 -8.46 -14.96 -19.12
CA THR A 11 -7.84 -16.22 -19.54
C THR A 11 -8.06 -17.33 -18.52
N ARG A 12 -7.88 -17.06 -17.22
CA ARG A 12 -8.16 -18.04 -16.16
C ARG A 12 -9.62 -18.49 -16.19
N ASP A 13 -10.56 -17.54 -16.32
CA ASP A 13 -11.98 -17.82 -16.29
C ASP A 13 -12.44 -18.63 -17.51
N SER A 14 -11.87 -18.36 -18.69
CA SER A 14 -12.08 -19.18 -19.89
C SER A 14 -11.56 -20.61 -19.70
N ASN A 15 -10.36 -20.78 -19.16
CA ASN A 15 -9.78 -22.12 -18.92
C ASN A 15 -10.53 -22.91 -17.84
N LEU A 16 -11.05 -22.22 -16.82
CA LEU A 16 -11.90 -22.81 -15.80
C LEU A 16 -13.19 -23.36 -16.42
N ARG A 17 -13.84 -22.58 -17.30
CA ARG A 17 -15.05 -22.99 -18.03
C ARG A 17 -14.78 -24.15 -18.99
N ALA A 18 -13.63 -24.15 -19.65
CA ALA A 18 -13.22 -25.20 -20.58
C ALA A 18 -12.74 -26.49 -19.91
N ARG A 19 -12.71 -26.56 -18.56
CA ARG A 19 -12.24 -27.71 -17.76
C ARG A 19 -10.83 -28.21 -18.15
N GLY A 20 -9.99 -27.32 -18.69
CA GLY A 20 -8.61 -27.65 -19.06
C GLY A 20 -7.68 -27.58 -17.86
N ASN A 21 -7.44 -28.71 -17.17
CA ASN A 21 -6.68 -28.74 -15.91
C ASN A 21 -5.25 -28.16 -16.03
N MET A 22 -4.49 -28.53 -17.06
CA MET A 22 -3.12 -28.00 -17.27
C MET A 22 -3.13 -26.51 -17.61
N ALA A 23 -4.02 -26.10 -18.52
CA ALA A 23 -4.13 -24.71 -18.95
C ALA A 23 -4.63 -23.79 -17.82
N LEU A 24 -5.51 -24.29 -16.95
CA LEU A 24 -5.95 -23.58 -15.75
C LEU A 24 -4.81 -23.38 -14.74
N THR A 25 -3.96 -24.39 -14.52
CA THR A 25 -2.79 -24.27 -13.65
C THR A 25 -1.83 -23.20 -14.15
N VAL A 26 -1.50 -23.23 -15.44
CA VAL A 26 -0.63 -22.21 -16.06
C VAL A 26 -1.25 -20.81 -15.96
N ALA A 27 -2.55 -20.69 -16.23
CA ALA A 27 -3.26 -19.41 -16.13
C ALA A 27 -3.24 -18.85 -14.69
N ARG A 28 -3.39 -19.70 -13.67
CA ARG A 28 -3.29 -19.31 -12.26
C ARG A 28 -1.87 -18.85 -11.90
N THR A 29 -0.84 -19.61 -12.26
CA THR A 29 0.56 -19.22 -12.00
C THR A 29 0.92 -17.89 -12.66
N ASN A 30 0.48 -17.69 -13.91
CA ASN A 30 0.69 -16.43 -14.62
C ASN A 30 -0.05 -15.26 -13.94
N LEU A 31 -1.28 -15.47 -13.51
CA LEU A 31 -2.07 -14.48 -12.79
C LEU A 31 -1.42 -14.07 -11.46
N ASP A 32 -0.98 -15.04 -10.66
CA ASP A 32 -0.33 -14.78 -9.37
C ASP A 32 0.95 -13.97 -9.51
N ARG A 33 1.77 -14.31 -10.50
CA ARG A 33 2.97 -13.53 -10.83
C ARG A 33 2.62 -12.10 -11.23
N ALA A 34 1.64 -11.92 -12.12
CA ALA A 34 1.23 -10.58 -12.55
C ALA A 34 0.64 -9.74 -11.40
N ILE A 35 -0.08 -10.35 -10.46
CA ILE A 35 -0.58 -9.68 -9.26
C ILE A 35 0.59 -9.25 -8.37
N LYS A 36 1.57 -10.12 -8.14
CA LYS A 36 2.77 -9.80 -7.35
C LYS A 36 3.57 -8.66 -7.99
N GLU A 37 3.77 -8.70 -9.30
CA GLU A 37 4.42 -7.63 -10.07
C GLU A 37 3.66 -6.32 -9.95
N ALA A 38 2.34 -6.33 -10.16
CA ALA A 38 1.52 -5.13 -10.06
C ALA A 38 1.57 -4.51 -8.66
N LYS A 39 1.50 -5.32 -7.60
CA LYS A 39 1.64 -4.86 -6.22
C LYS A 39 3.03 -4.26 -5.96
N ARG A 40 4.10 -4.87 -6.46
CA ARG A 40 5.47 -4.35 -6.32
C ARG A 40 5.64 -3.00 -7.03
N ALA A 41 5.17 -2.90 -8.27
CA ALA A 41 5.21 -1.65 -9.03
C ALA A 41 4.42 -0.53 -8.34
N ASP A 42 3.27 -0.87 -7.76
CA ASP A 42 2.44 0.07 -7.00
C ASP A 42 3.16 0.59 -5.76
N VAL A 43 3.76 -0.31 -5.00
CA VAL A 43 4.59 0.02 -3.84
C VAL A 43 5.79 0.88 -4.25
N GLN A 44 6.49 0.53 -5.33
CA GLN A 44 7.62 1.31 -5.83
C GLN A 44 7.21 2.72 -6.24
N ARG A 45 6.09 2.87 -6.95
CA ARG A 45 5.57 4.18 -7.35
C ARG A 45 5.22 5.05 -6.14
N ILE A 46 4.63 4.47 -5.11
CA ILE A 46 4.37 5.19 -3.87
C ILE A 46 5.70 5.59 -3.21
N TYR A 47 6.67 4.68 -3.14
CA TYR A 47 7.99 4.98 -2.59
C TYR A 47 8.76 6.04 -3.38
N SER A 48 8.55 6.15 -4.70
CA SER A 48 9.20 7.19 -5.52
C SER A 48 8.62 8.59 -5.30
N LEU A 49 7.41 8.71 -4.73
CA LEU A 49 6.86 10.01 -4.34
C LEU A 49 7.57 10.59 -3.12
N PHE A 50 8.22 9.74 -2.32
CA PHE A 50 9.01 10.14 -1.17
C PHE A 50 10.47 10.29 -1.62
N GLN A 51 10.96 11.52 -1.75
CA GLN A 51 12.35 11.76 -2.12
C GLN A 51 13.29 11.57 -0.92
N ASP A 52 12.83 11.99 0.26
CA ASP A 52 13.61 11.94 1.49
C ASP A 52 13.53 10.61 2.24
N SER A 53 14.67 10.22 2.82
CA SER A 53 14.83 9.05 3.69
C SER A 53 13.83 9.06 4.86
N GLU A 54 13.64 10.22 5.48
CA GLU A 54 12.73 10.39 6.62
C GLU A 54 11.28 10.18 6.22
N MET A 55 10.87 10.69 5.06
CA MET A 55 9.51 10.54 4.55
C MET A 55 9.20 9.06 4.20
N LYS A 56 10.21 8.31 3.71
CA LYS A 56 10.11 6.85 3.53
C LYS A 56 10.01 6.09 4.85
N SER A 57 10.74 6.54 5.87
CA SER A 57 10.69 5.96 7.23
C SER A 57 9.33 6.20 7.87
N MET A 58 8.84 7.44 7.84
CA MET A 58 7.50 7.81 8.32
C MET A 58 6.40 7.03 7.60
N PHE A 59 6.47 6.89 6.28
CA PHE A 59 5.50 6.07 5.53
C PHE A 59 5.53 4.59 5.94
N LYS A 60 6.71 4.02 6.23
CA LYS A 60 6.81 2.65 6.77
C LYS A 60 6.17 2.54 8.15
N SER A 61 6.39 3.52 9.03
CA SER A 61 5.81 3.58 10.36
C SER A 61 4.28 3.70 10.31
N ILE A 62 3.75 4.63 9.51
CA ILE A 62 2.30 4.77 9.28
C ILE A 62 1.73 3.46 8.75
N LYS A 63 2.35 2.87 7.72
CA LYS A 63 1.91 1.59 7.16
C LYS A 63 1.95 0.44 8.17
N ALA A 64 2.90 0.43 9.10
CA ALA A 64 2.97 -0.57 10.16
C ALA A 64 1.79 -0.44 11.14
N ILE A 65 1.47 0.80 11.54
CA ILE A 65 0.30 1.11 12.39
C ILE A 65 -0.99 0.72 11.65
N THR A 66 -1.17 1.13 10.40
CA THR A 66 -2.39 0.83 9.64
C THR A 66 -2.51 -0.67 9.30
N LYS A 67 -1.40 -1.39 9.09
CA LYS A 67 -1.44 -2.85 8.87
C LYS A 67 -1.91 -3.63 10.10
N HIS A 68 -1.67 -3.12 11.31
CA HIS A 68 -2.30 -3.68 12.51
C HIS A 68 -3.83 -3.57 12.47
N CYS A 69 -4.39 -2.62 11.72
CA CYS A 69 -5.84 -2.47 11.52
C CYS A 69 -6.43 -3.31 10.36
N ILE A 70 -5.61 -4.04 9.58
CA ILE A 70 -6.08 -4.90 8.47
C ILE A 70 -6.28 -6.36 8.94
N ALA A 71 -6.08 -6.65 10.23
CA ALA A 71 -6.83 -7.73 10.86
C ALA A 71 -8.30 -7.25 10.92
N SER A 72 -9.19 -7.93 10.22
CA SER A 72 -10.65 -7.72 10.09
C SER A 72 -11.26 -6.62 10.98
N PRO A 73 -12.03 -5.65 10.44
CA PRO A 73 -12.70 -4.67 11.28
C PRO A 73 -13.82 -5.38 12.06
N SER A 74 -13.52 -5.90 13.25
CA SER A 74 -14.54 -5.98 14.29
C SER A 74 -14.80 -4.53 14.69
N GLY A 75 -15.95 -4.01 14.26
CA GLY A 75 -16.28 -2.60 14.35
C GLY A 75 -16.10 -2.03 15.75
N VAL A 76 -15.06 -1.22 15.92
CA VAL A 76 -15.05 -0.05 16.78
C VAL A 76 -14.28 1.00 16.00
N SER A 77 -15.01 1.89 15.33
CA SER A 77 -14.40 3.11 14.79
C SER A 77 -13.96 3.94 15.97
N ASP A 78 -12.70 3.81 16.37
CA ASP A 78 -12.13 4.62 17.44
C ASP A 78 -12.09 6.08 16.98
N ALA A 79 -13.07 6.86 17.43
CA ALA A 79 -13.24 8.27 17.09
C ALA A 79 -12.03 9.13 17.52
N SER A 80 -11.16 8.59 18.39
CA SER A 80 -9.89 9.21 18.79
C SER A 80 -8.82 9.17 17.69
N PHE A 81 -8.91 8.23 16.75
CA PHE A 81 -7.89 8.06 15.70
C PHE A 81 -7.72 9.27 14.77
N PRO A 82 -8.80 9.88 14.20
CA PRO A 82 -8.66 11.09 13.40
C PRO A 82 -8.10 12.27 14.20
N ASP A 83 -8.47 12.42 15.47
CA ASP A 83 -7.96 13.49 16.34
C ASP A 83 -6.47 13.29 16.68
N ALA A 84 -6.05 12.05 16.96
CA ALA A 84 -4.66 11.72 17.21
C ALA A 84 -3.79 11.94 15.97
N LEU A 85 -4.29 11.61 14.78
CA LEU A 85 -3.62 11.90 13.51
C LEU A 85 -3.50 13.40 13.27
N ASN A 86 -4.58 14.17 13.48
CA ASN A 86 -4.57 15.62 13.31
C ASN A 86 -3.57 16.29 14.27
N LYS A 87 -3.54 15.85 15.53
CA LYS A 87 -2.57 16.32 16.51
C LYS A 87 -1.13 16.00 16.08
N SER A 88 -0.87 14.80 15.57
CA SER A 88 0.47 14.42 15.11
C SER A 88 0.94 15.23 13.90
N MET A 89 0.02 15.62 13.00
CA MET A 89 0.35 16.51 11.88
C MET A 89 0.69 17.92 12.37
N HIS A 90 -0.08 18.46 13.32
CA HIS A 90 0.21 19.77 13.92
C HIS A 90 1.54 19.79 14.69
N ASP A 91 1.85 18.72 15.44
CA ASP A 91 3.10 18.60 16.19
C ASP A 91 4.31 18.54 15.23
N LEU A 92 4.18 17.83 14.10
CA LEU A 92 5.22 17.76 13.06
C LEU A 92 5.45 19.11 12.37
N ASP A 93 4.37 19.83 12.02
CA ASP A 93 4.46 21.17 11.43
C ASP A 93 5.12 22.17 12.39
N HIS A 94 4.78 22.10 13.68
CA HIS A 94 5.38 22.92 14.73
C HIS A 94 6.88 22.59 14.91
N GLU A 95 7.25 21.32 14.88
CA GLU A 95 8.66 20.90 14.96
C GLU A 95 9.46 21.36 13.73
N MET A 96 8.90 21.25 12.52
CA MET A 96 9.54 21.74 11.29
C MET A 96 9.69 23.27 11.28
N MET A 97 8.75 24.01 11.87
CA MET A 97 8.88 25.46 12.06
C MET A 97 9.98 25.82 13.06
N LEU A 98 10.11 25.08 14.15
CA LEU A 98 11.19 25.26 15.13
C LEU A 98 12.57 24.95 14.55
N GLN A 99 12.69 23.95 13.67
CA GLN A 99 13.95 23.65 13.00
C GLN A 99 14.32 24.69 11.92
N ARG A 100 13.33 25.32 11.25
CA ARG A 100 13.57 26.43 10.31
C ARG A 100 13.91 27.77 10.98
N GLY A 101 13.59 27.92 12.27
CA GLY A 101 13.86 29.13 13.04
C GLY A 101 15.15 29.13 13.86
N ARG A 102 15.93 28.03 13.88
CA ARG A 102 17.21 27.98 14.60
C ARG A 102 18.35 28.45 13.69
N PRO A 103 18.97 29.63 13.94
CA PRO A 103 20.26 29.91 13.34
C PRO A 103 21.28 28.92 13.92
N PHE A 104 22.21 28.45 13.07
CA PHE A 104 23.36 27.68 13.52
C PHE A 104 24.14 28.50 14.55
N GLN A 105 24.07 28.11 15.83
CA GLN A 105 25.06 28.41 16.86
C GLN A 105 24.92 27.43 18.03
#